data_AF-U2IUC9-F1
#
_entry.id   AF-U2IUC9-F1
#
_cell.length_a   1.000
_cell.length_b   1.000
_cell.length_c   1.000
_cell.angle_alpha   90.00
_cell.angle_beta   90.00
_cell.angle_gamma   90.00
#
_symmetry.space_group_name_H-M   'P 1'
#
loop_
_entity.id
_entity.type
_entity.pdbx_description
1 polymer ?
#
loop_
_entity_poly.entity_id
_entity_poly.type
_entity_poly.pdbx_seq_one_letter_code
_entity_poly.pdbx_strand_id
1 'polypeptide(L)'
;MDKEKLKEIFNKHSALPEEVEEFDDGMVKEVITAGLLFCLKEVLDMDDSSFVSAFSRVEKTVSKLAKDYYIKLWTYDDWRQEARIILYQLLERFPDLANDEEKLRIYFKTKFRSYVLDNIRKQESQKRAFDRMIYEEISELGHMIPSQQMDTADYCALKEKLKELKQKLAPEDYAKILLLMRGGAFKGRSAFIKDIKVEFEDFDEDN
;
A
#
# COMPACT_ATOMS: atom_id res chain seq x y z
N MET A 1 -45.37 2.16 -12.96
CA MET A 1 -44.41 1.26 -12.30
C MET A 1 -44.72 1.30 -10.81
N ASP A 2 -45.44 0.30 -10.33
CA ASP A 2 -46.13 0.34 -9.03
C ASP A 2 -45.15 0.35 -7.85
N LYS A 3 -45.35 1.32 -6.94
CA LYS A 3 -44.54 1.51 -5.72
C LYS A 3 -44.52 0.26 -4.83
N GLU A 4 -45.52 -0.61 -4.93
CA GLU A 4 -45.57 -1.88 -4.21
C GLU A 4 -44.55 -2.88 -4.75
N LYS A 5 -44.37 -2.97 -6.07
CA LYS A 5 -43.31 -3.81 -6.67
C LYS A 5 -41.92 -3.36 -6.28
N LEU A 6 -41.69 -2.05 -6.13
CA LEU A 6 -40.40 -1.52 -5.68
C LEU A 6 -40.12 -1.82 -4.20
N LYS A 7 -41.15 -1.78 -3.34
CA LYS A 7 -41.02 -2.18 -1.92
C LYS A 7 -40.78 -3.67 -1.77
N GLU A 8 -41.42 -4.49 -2.59
CA GLU A 8 -41.25 -5.95 -2.58
C GLU A 8 -39.84 -6.35 -3.04
N ILE A 9 -39.31 -5.67 -4.06
CA ILE A 9 -37.91 -5.84 -4.51
C ILE A 9 -36.93 -5.40 -3.41
N PHE A 10 -37.17 -4.26 -2.76
CA PHE A 10 -36.30 -3.76 -1.69
C PHE A 10 -36.27 -4.69 -0.47
N ASN A 11 -37.43 -5.17 -0.02
CA ASN A 11 -37.51 -6.11 1.10
C ASN A 11 -36.92 -7.49 0.76
N LYS A 12 -37.01 -7.93 -0.50
CA LYS A 12 -36.42 -9.19 -0.96
C LYS A 12 -34.89 -9.17 -0.96
N HIS A 13 -34.26 -8.00 -1.06
CA HIS A 13 -32.80 -7.83 -1.07
C HIS A 13 -32.24 -7.26 0.26
N SER A 14 -33.10 -6.94 1.24
CA SER A 14 -32.70 -6.40 2.56
C SER A 14 -32.52 -7.48 3.64
N ALA A 15 -32.74 -8.76 3.33
CA ALA A 15 -32.41 -9.85 4.24
C ALA A 15 -30.91 -10.11 4.16
N LEU A 16 -30.16 -9.55 5.13
CA LEU A 16 -28.76 -9.89 5.37
C LEU A 16 -28.66 -11.41 5.59
N PRO A 17 -27.86 -12.14 4.80
CA PRO A 17 -27.45 -13.49 5.16
C PRO A 17 -26.56 -13.40 6.40
N GLU A 18 -27.01 -14.02 7.50
CA GLU A 18 -26.12 -14.44 8.59
C GLU A 18 -25.26 -15.60 8.06
N GLU A 19 -24.16 -15.29 7.37
CA GLU A 19 -23.06 -16.22 7.18
C GLU A 19 -21.82 -15.42 6.75
N VAL A 20 -20.74 -15.58 7.51
CA VAL A 20 -19.44 -14.93 7.27
C VAL A 20 -18.81 -15.62 6.07
N GLU A 21 -19.16 -15.16 4.86
CA GLU A 21 -18.41 -15.53 3.65
C GLU A 21 -17.22 -14.60 3.46
N GLU A 22 -16.05 -15.22 3.22
CA GLU A 22 -14.79 -14.55 2.94
C GLU A 22 -14.93 -13.46 1.87
N PHE A 23 -14.39 -12.27 2.18
CA PHE A 23 -14.37 -11.12 1.27
C PHE A 23 -13.63 -11.47 -0.04
N ASP A 24 -14.37 -11.64 -1.13
CA ASP A 24 -13.84 -11.85 -2.47
C ASP A 24 -13.11 -10.59 -2.97
N ASP A 25 -11.83 -10.74 -3.36
CA ASP A 25 -10.96 -9.70 -3.94
C ASP A 25 -11.57 -9.05 -5.20
N GLY A 26 -12.55 -9.71 -5.84
CA GLY A 26 -13.37 -9.16 -6.91
C GLY A 26 -14.27 -7.99 -6.47
N MET A 27 -14.91 -8.07 -5.30
CA MET A 27 -15.77 -7.00 -4.77
C MET A 27 -14.96 -5.76 -4.41
N VAL A 28 -13.76 -5.92 -3.88
CA VAL A 28 -12.86 -4.80 -3.55
C VAL A 28 -12.44 -4.06 -4.81
N LYS A 29 -12.11 -4.79 -5.89
CA LYS A 29 -11.78 -4.20 -7.19
C LYS A 29 -12.97 -3.48 -7.81
N GLU A 30 -14.18 -4.03 -7.74
CA GLU A 30 -15.37 -3.37 -8.26
C GLU A 30 -15.74 -2.12 -7.46
N VAL A 31 -15.62 -2.13 -6.13
CA VAL A 31 -15.87 -0.96 -5.27
C VAL A 31 -14.81 0.11 -5.50
N ILE A 32 -13.53 -0.27 -5.62
CA ILE A 32 -12.45 0.68 -5.96
C ILE A 32 -12.63 1.22 -7.37
N THR A 33 -13.01 0.38 -8.33
CA THR A 33 -13.23 0.81 -9.73
C THR A 33 -14.45 1.70 -9.82
N ALA A 34 -15.56 1.37 -9.15
CA ALA A 34 -16.76 2.20 -9.08
C ALA A 34 -16.51 3.51 -8.33
N GLY A 35 -15.70 3.50 -7.27
CA GLY A 35 -15.24 4.69 -6.57
C GLY A 35 -14.36 5.58 -7.47
N LEU A 36 -13.40 4.99 -8.18
CA LEU A 36 -12.58 5.69 -9.18
C LEU A 36 -13.44 6.23 -10.33
N LEU A 37 -14.43 5.45 -10.80
CA LEU A 37 -15.33 5.85 -11.89
C LEU A 37 -16.29 6.96 -11.44
N PHE A 38 -16.74 6.94 -10.18
CA PHE A 38 -17.55 7.98 -9.57
C PHE A 38 -16.74 9.27 -9.40
N CYS A 39 -15.50 9.18 -8.89
CA CYS A 39 -14.58 10.31 -8.84
C CYS A 39 -14.23 10.84 -10.25
N LEU A 40 -14.04 9.96 -11.24
CA LEU A 40 -13.81 10.36 -12.64
C LEU A 40 -15.05 11.01 -13.26
N LYS A 41 -16.26 10.60 -12.86
CA LYS A 41 -17.51 11.14 -13.35
C LYS A 41 -17.82 12.51 -12.76
N GLU A 42 -17.53 12.75 -11.48
CA GLU A 42 -17.58 14.10 -10.89
C GLU A 42 -16.52 15.04 -11.47
N VAL A 43 -15.35 14.52 -11.86
CA VAL A 43 -14.30 15.29 -12.56
C VAL A 43 -14.72 15.69 -13.99
N LEU A 44 -15.53 14.89 -14.67
CA LEU A 44 -15.95 15.11 -16.07
C LEU A 44 -17.14 16.07 -16.24
N ASP A 45 -17.85 16.43 -15.16
CA ASP A 45 -19.07 17.26 -15.21
C ASP A 45 -18.85 18.76 -14.87
N MET A 46 -17.61 19.21 -14.68
CA MET A 46 -17.26 20.64 -14.76
C MET A 46 -16.80 20.98 -16.17
N ASP A 47 -17.15 22.16 -16.69
CA ASP A 47 -16.61 22.69 -17.95
C ASP A 47 -15.07 22.65 -17.94
N ASP A 48 -14.49 21.55 -18.42
CA ASP A 48 -13.06 21.25 -18.36
C ASP A 48 -12.24 22.37 -19.01
N SER A 49 -12.81 23.03 -20.02
CA SER A 49 -12.21 24.17 -20.71
C SER A 49 -12.07 25.41 -19.81
N SER A 50 -13.02 25.67 -18.92
CA SER A 50 -12.99 26.80 -17.98
C SER A 50 -11.89 26.59 -16.93
N PHE A 51 -11.84 25.38 -16.35
CA PHE A 51 -10.86 25.02 -15.34
C PHE A 51 -9.43 24.99 -15.90
N VAL A 52 -9.22 24.38 -17.07
CA VAL A 52 -7.91 24.35 -17.73
C VAL A 52 -7.40 25.76 -18.04
N SER A 53 -8.28 26.66 -18.47
CA SER A 53 -7.96 28.08 -18.66
C SER A 53 -7.58 28.77 -17.35
N ALA A 54 -8.35 28.56 -16.28
CA ALA A 54 -8.05 29.09 -14.95
C ALA A 54 -6.70 28.56 -14.41
N PHE A 55 -6.41 27.27 -14.59
CA PHE A 55 -5.16 26.65 -14.16
C PHE A 55 -3.95 27.23 -14.90
N SER A 56 -4.07 27.42 -16.21
CA SER A 56 -3.00 28.00 -17.04
C SER A 56 -2.57 29.40 -16.55
N ARG A 57 -3.50 30.18 -15.97
CA ARG A 57 -3.21 31.51 -15.40
C ARG A 57 -2.38 31.43 -14.12
N VAL A 58 -2.56 30.38 -13.32
CA VAL A 58 -1.88 30.21 -12.03
C VAL A 58 -0.65 29.30 -12.10
N GLU A 59 -0.46 28.56 -13.19
CA GLU A 59 0.63 27.59 -13.38
C GLU A 59 2.01 28.20 -13.15
N LYS A 60 2.25 29.44 -13.59
CA LYS A 60 3.52 30.16 -13.32
C LYS A 60 3.84 30.28 -11.83
N THR A 61 2.81 30.39 -11.00
CA THR A 61 2.95 30.42 -9.54
C THR A 61 3.41 29.07 -9.00
N VAL A 62 2.85 27.99 -9.55
CA VAL A 62 3.21 26.60 -9.21
C VAL A 62 4.66 26.33 -9.60
N SER A 63 5.05 26.65 -10.84
CA SER A 63 6.42 26.44 -11.30
C SER A 63 7.44 27.27 -10.52
N LYS A 64 7.05 28.46 -10.05
CA LYS A 64 7.93 29.28 -9.19
C LYS A 64 8.11 28.65 -7.81
N LEU A 65 7.01 28.23 -7.17
CA LEU A 65 7.07 27.59 -5.85
C LEU A 65 7.80 26.25 -5.88
N ALA A 66 7.63 25.46 -6.94
CA ALA A 66 8.34 24.19 -7.13
C ALA A 66 9.87 24.37 -7.30
N LYS A 67 10.33 25.56 -7.71
CA LYS A 67 11.75 25.91 -7.76
C LYS A 67 12.25 26.44 -6.42
N ASP A 68 11.43 27.25 -5.75
CA ASP A 68 11.78 27.90 -4.49
C ASP A 68 11.80 26.91 -3.30
N TYR A 69 11.02 25.82 -3.37
CA TYR A 69 10.83 24.88 -2.28
C TYR A 69 10.99 23.43 -2.72
N TYR A 70 11.57 22.60 -1.84
CA TYR A 70 11.74 21.17 -2.05
C TYR A 70 10.86 20.39 -1.07
N ILE A 71 9.99 19.54 -1.60
CA ILE A 71 9.19 18.56 -0.84
C ILE A 71 9.69 17.18 -1.23
N LYS A 72 10.01 16.35 -0.23
CA LYS A 72 10.58 15.02 -0.48
C LYS A 72 9.57 14.15 -1.25
N LEU A 73 10.04 13.43 -2.26
CA LEU A 73 9.27 12.55 -3.15
C LEU A 73 8.29 13.26 -4.11
N TRP A 74 8.20 14.59 -4.09
CA TRP A 74 7.37 15.31 -5.06
C TRP A 74 8.13 15.51 -6.37
N THR A 75 7.54 15.02 -7.45
CA THR A 75 7.85 15.37 -8.83
C THR A 75 7.09 16.63 -9.24
N TYR A 76 7.47 17.25 -10.35
CA TYR A 76 6.74 18.41 -10.88
C TYR A 76 5.25 18.11 -11.17
N ASP A 77 4.93 16.85 -11.51
CA ASP A 77 3.55 16.43 -11.72
C ASP A 77 2.75 16.43 -10.42
N ASP A 78 3.36 16.04 -9.30
CA ASP A 78 2.73 16.12 -7.97
C ASP A 78 2.43 17.59 -7.61
N TRP A 79 3.37 18.50 -7.87
CA TRP A 79 3.14 19.95 -7.70
C TRP A 79 1.95 20.45 -8.50
N ARG A 80 1.81 20.02 -9.76
CA ARG A 80 0.66 20.39 -10.61
C ARG A 80 -0.64 19.75 -10.12
N GLN A 81 -0.60 18.50 -9.69
CA GLN A 81 -1.79 17.80 -9.20
C GLN A 81 -2.34 18.48 -7.94
N GLU A 82 -1.50 18.73 -6.95
CA GLU A 82 -1.87 19.42 -5.72
C GLU A 82 -2.38 20.84 -6.00
N ALA A 83 -1.74 21.54 -6.93
CA ALA A 83 -2.22 22.84 -7.39
C ALA A 83 -3.62 22.78 -8.02
N ARG A 84 -3.92 21.74 -8.83
CA ARG A 84 -5.26 21.55 -9.41
C ARG A 84 -6.30 21.29 -8.34
N ILE A 85 -5.99 20.42 -7.38
CA ILE A 85 -6.90 20.11 -6.26
C ILE A 85 -7.23 21.38 -5.48
N ILE A 86 -6.21 22.18 -5.14
CA ILE A 86 -6.41 23.43 -4.38
C ILE A 86 -7.17 24.47 -5.20
N LEU A 87 -6.89 24.57 -6.51
CA LEU A 87 -7.64 25.45 -7.40
C LEU A 87 -9.10 25.05 -7.48
N TYR A 88 -9.38 23.75 -7.60
CA TYR A 88 -10.74 23.21 -7.64
C TYR A 88 -11.50 23.55 -6.37
N GLN A 89 -10.93 23.23 -5.19
CA GLN A 89 -11.52 23.55 -3.89
C GLN A 89 -11.75 25.07 -3.72
N LEU A 90 -10.86 25.89 -4.29
CA LEU A 90 -11.00 27.35 -4.24
C LEU A 90 -12.18 27.83 -5.09
N LEU A 91 -12.33 27.29 -6.30
CA LEU A 91 -13.40 27.64 -7.23
C LEU A 91 -14.76 27.08 -6.81
N GLU A 92 -14.79 25.89 -6.21
CA GLU A 92 -15.99 25.32 -5.61
C GLU A 92 -16.53 26.22 -4.48
N ARG A 93 -15.63 26.73 -3.63
CA ARG A 93 -16.01 27.59 -2.52
C ARG A 93 -16.32 29.03 -2.92
N PHE A 94 -15.69 29.52 -3.98
CA PHE A 94 -15.87 30.87 -4.49
C PHE A 94 -15.94 30.88 -6.03
N PRO A 95 -17.12 30.57 -6.61
CA PRO A 95 -17.28 30.44 -8.06
C PRO A 95 -16.97 31.74 -8.82
N ASP A 96 -17.23 32.89 -8.20
CA ASP A 96 -17.02 34.22 -8.79
C ASP A 96 -15.54 34.50 -9.12
N LEU A 97 -14.60 33.80 -8.48
CA LEU A 97 -13.17 33.98 -8.73
C LEU A 97 -12.76 33.52 -10.14
N ALA A 98 -13.53 32.64 -10.79
CA ALA A 98 -13.24 32.21 -12.17
C ALA A 98 -13.24 33.39 -13.16
N ASN A 99 -14.04 34.42 -12.88
CA ASN A 99 -14.25 35.58 -13.74
C ASN A 99 -13.23 36.71 -13.50
N ASP A 100 -12.55 36.73 -12.35
CA ASP A 100 -11.60 37.78 -11.96
C ASP A 100 -10.17 37.20 -11.84
N GLU A 101 -9.40 37.36 -12.92
CA GLU A 101 -8.05 36.80 -13.04
C GLU A 101 -7.07 37.30 -11.96
N GLU A 102 -7.14 38.59 -11.61
CA GLU A 102 -6.21 39.15 -10.64
C GLU A 102 -6.49 38.59 -9.24
N LYS A 103 -7.77 38.57 -8.84
CA LYS A 103 -8.16 37.98 -7.56
C LYS A 103 -7.85 36.49 -7.54
N LEU A 104 -8.17 35.75 -8.59
CA LEU A 104 -7.85 34.32 -8.68
C LEU A 104 -6.37 34.06 -8.38
N ARG A 105 -5.47 34.80 -9.04
CA ARG A 105 -4.04 34.63 -8.86
C ARG A 105 -3.58 34.94 -7.44
N ILE A 106 -4.10 36.01 -6.82
CA ILE A 106 -3.73 36.41 -5.45
C ILE A 106 -4.21 35.38 -4.43
N TYR A 107 -5.48 34.98 -4.51
CA TYR A 107 -6.07 34.01 -3.60
C TYR A 107 -5.42 32.64 -3.75
N PHE A 108 -5.26 32.18 -5.00
CA PHE A 108 -4.58 30.92 -5.29
C PHE A 108 -3.15 30.92 -4.77
N LYS A 109 -2.36 31.96 -5.09
CA LYS A 109 -0.98 32.09 -4.61
C LYS A 109 -0.91 32.00 -3.09
N THR A 110 -1.81 32.68 -2.39
CA THR A 110 -1.83 32.70 -0.93
C THR A 110 -2.17 31.32 -0.37
N LYS A 111 -3.24 30.68 -0.88
CA LYS A 111 -3.66 29.34 -0.45
C LYS A 111 -2.61 28.27 -0.75
N PHE A 112 -2.11 28.23 -1.98
CA PHE A 112 -1.15 27.24 -2.43
C PHE A 112 0.19 27.38 -1.69
N ARG A 113 0.67 28.61 -1.46
CA ARG A 113 1.89 28.83 -0.67
C ARG A 113 1.72 28.36 0.78
N SER A 114 0.59 28.63 1.43
CA SER A 114 0.35 28.15 2.79
C SER A 114 0.36 26.62 2.85
N TYR A 115 -0.31 25.97 1.91
CA TYR A 115 -0.33 24.51 1.80
C TYR A 115 1.07 23.90 1.65
N VAL A 116 1.90 24.47 0.77
CA VAL A 116 3.29 24.05 0.56
C VAL A 116 4.10 24.19 1.84
N LEU A 117 3.99 25.33 2.53
CA LEU A 117 4.68 25.56 3.79
C LEU A 117 4.22 24.60 4.90
N ASP A 118 2.94 24.25 4.94
CA ASP A 118 2.42 23.27 5.90
C ASP A 118 2.94 21.86 5.63
N ASN A 119 3.06 21.46 4.36
CA ASN A 119 3.71 20.19 3.98
C ASN A 119 5.18 20.16 4.41
N ILE A 120 5.92 21.26 4.21
CA ILE A 120 7.31 21.37 4.67
C ILE A 120 7.39 21.27 6.19
N ARG A 121 6.52 21.97 6.93
CA ARG A 121 6.47 21.88 8.40
C ARG A 121 6.16 20.46 8.88
N LYS A 122 5.24 19.77 8.21
CA LYS A 122 4.90 18.38 8.51
C LYS A 122 6.11 17.47 8.28
N GLN A 123 6.82 17.64 7.17
CA GLN A 123 8.06 16.93 6.86
C GLN A 123 9.15 17.19 7.92
N GLU A 124 9.37 18.46 8.28
CA GLU A 124 10.33 18.81 9.34
C GLU A 124 9.94 18.25 10.70
N SER A 125 8.65 18.24 11.03
CA SER A 125 8.14 17.67 12.28
C SER A 125 8.38 16.16 12.35
N GLN A 126 8.11 15.43 11.26
CA GLN A 126 8.42 14.01 11.15
C GLN A 126 9.91 13.75 11.28
N LYS A 127 10.75 14.55 10.60
CA LYS A 127 12.21 14.44 10.75
C LYS A 127 12.64 14.65 12.21
N ARG A 128 12.11 15.66 12.90
CA ARG A 128 12.38 15.87 14.34
C ARG A 128 11.89 14.73 15.23
N ALA A 129 10.82 14.03 14.84
CA ALA A 129 10.37 12.84 15.56
C ALA A 129 11.40 11.71 15.42
N PHE A 130 11.94 11.49 14.21
CA PHE A 130 13.05 10.56 13.99
C PHE A 130 14.34 11.00 14.69
N ASP A 131 14.70 12.29 14.63
CA ASP A 131 15.90 12.82 15.31
C ASP A 131 15.80 12.70 16.85
N ARG A 132 14.59 12.52 17.41
CA ARG A 132 14.35 12.29 18.86
C ARG A 132 14.24 10.82 19.25
N MET A 133 14.15 9.89 18.29
CA MET A 133 14.17 8.47 18.61
C MET A 133 15.59 8.07 19.01
N ILE A 134 15.72 7.25 20.05
CA ILE A 134 16.98 6.59 20.36
C ILE A 134 17.31 5.72 19.15
N TYR A 135 18.56 5.73 18.70
CA TYR A 135 18.99 4.83 17.64
C TYR A 135 18.87 3.39 18.17
N GLU A 136 17.87 2.67 17.66
CA GLU A 136 17.72 1.23 17.82
C GLU A 136 18.16 0.60 16.50
N GLU A 137 19.07 -0.37 16.56
CA GLU A 137 19.49 -1.05 15.34
C GLU A 137 18.33 -1.91 14.80
N ILE A 138 18.06 -1.80 13.50
CA ILE A 138 17.02 -2.61 12.85
C ILE A 138 17.30 -4.11 13.03
N SER A 139 18.57 -4.50 13.12
CA SER A 139 19.03 -5.86 13.46
C SER A 139 18.55 -6.31 14.85
N GLU A 140 18.55 -5.41 15.84
CA GLU A 140 18.11 -5.73 17.20
C GLU A 140 16.59 -5.94 17.27
N LEU A 141 15.82 -5.26 16.41
CA LEU A 141 14.35 -5.36 16.37
C LEU A 141 13.81 -6.47 15.47
N GLY A 142 14.66 -7.19 14.73
CA GLY A 142 14.25 -8.23 13.79
C GLY A 142 13.38 -9.34 14.41
N HIS A 143 13.64 -9.69 15.67
CA HIS A 143 12.89 -10.69 16.43
C HIS A 143 11.46 -10.26 16.79
N MET A 144 11.15 -8.96 16.76
CA MET A 144 9.82 -8.42 17.06
C MET A 144 8.93 -8.36 15.82
N ILE A 145 9.49 -8.57 14.64
CA ILE A 145 8.74 -8.66 13.38
C ILE A 145 8.37 -10.13 13.21
N PRO A 146 7.10 -10.52 13.35
CA PRO A 146 6.68 -11.91 13.12
C PRO A 146 6.89 -12.22 11.64
N SER A 147 8.05 -12.78 11.30
CA SER A 147 8.35 -13.26 9.96
C SER A 147 8.01 -14.74 9.90
N GLN A 148 7.30 -15.15 8.85
CA GLN A 148 7.06 -16.58 8.55
C GLN A 148 8.34 -17.29 8.07
N GLN A 149 9.47 -16.58 8.03
CA GLN A 149 10.71 -17.04 7.45
C GLN A 149 11.63 -17.55 8.56
N MET A 150 12.30 -18.65 8.28
CA MET A 150 13.33 -19.23 9.15
C MET A 150 14.52 -18.25 9.25
N ASP A 151 15.21 -18.21 10.39
CA ASP A 151 16.36 -17.34 10.55
C ASP A 151 17.45 -17.67 9.51
N THR A 152 18.22 -16.65 9.17
CA THR A 152 19.31 -16.75 8.18
C THR A 152 20.42 -17.70 8.63
N ALA A 153 20.74 -17.77 9.93
CA ALA A 153 21.73 -18.69 10.45
C ALA A 153 21.22 -20.14 10.33
N ASP A 154 19.98 -20.38 10.76
CA ASP A 154 19.32 -21.68 10.68
C ASP A 154 19.19 -22.16 9.23
N TYR A 155 18.89 -21.25 8.30
CA TYR A 155 18.81 -21.56 6.88
C TYR A 155 20.17 -21.97 6.30
N CYS A 156 21.24 -21.30 6.70
CA CYS A 156 22.60 -21.68 6.29
C CYS A 156 22.98 -23.06 6.86
N ALA A 157 22.73 -23.30 8.15
CA ALA A 157 22.99 -24.57 8.80
C ALA A 157 22.22 -25.73 8.15
N LEU A 158 20.91 -25.54 7.89
CA LEU A 158 20.08 -26.53 7.19
C LEU A 158 20.65 -26.85 5.80
N LYS A 159 21.07 -25.83 5.05
CA LYS A 159 21.61 -25.99 3.71
C LYS A 159 22.92 -26.77 3.69
N GLU A 160 23.79 -26.54 4.67
CA GLU A 160 25.04 -27.30 4.83
C GLU A 160 24.77 -28.76 5.18
N LYS A 161 23.89 -29.01 6.15
CA LYS A 161 23.48 -30.38 6.52
C LYS A 161 22.84 -31.14 5.38
N LEU A 162 22.00 -30.50 4.56
CA LEU A 162 21.45 -31.12 3.35
C LEU A 162 22.53 -31.48 2.32
N LYS A 163 23.62 -30.73 2.25
CA LYS A 163 24.75 -31.02 1.36
C LYS A 163 25.55 -32.21 1.88
N GLU A 164 25.74 -32.34 3.18
CA GLU A 164 26.38 -33.48 3.82
C GLU A 164 25.55 -34.77 3.63
N LEU A 165 24.24 -34.69 3.87
CA LEU A 165 23.34 -35.82 3.67
C LEU A 165 23.31 -36.27 2.20
N LYS A 166 23.39 -35.35 1.25
CA LYS A 166 23.51 -35.70 -0.18
C LYS A 166 24.75 -36.54 -0.50
N GLN A 167 25.84 -36.38 0.27
CA GLN A 167 27.08 -37.14 0.09
C GLN A 167 27.05 -38.48 0.85
N LYS A 168 26.35 -38.54 1.99
CA LYS A 168 26.29 -39.72 2.87
C LYS A 168 25.22 -40.73 2.49
N LEU A 169 24.08 -40.27 1.96
CA LEU A 169 22.90 -41.11 1.69
C LEU A 169 22.86 -41.64 0.26
N ALA A 170 22.17 -42.77 0.08
CA ALA A 170 21.83 -43.28 -1.24
C ALA A 170 20.93 -42.29 -1.99
N PRO A 171 21.00 -42.23 -3.34
CA PRO A 171 20.22 -41.29 -4.14
C PRO A 171 18.70 -41.40 -3.91
N GLU A 172 18.21 -42.61 -3.63
CA GLU A 172 16.80 -42.90 -3.35
C GLU A 172 16.35 -42.33 -2.00
N ASP A 173 17.22 -42.37 -0.98
CA ASP A 173 16.90 -41.84 0.34
C ASP A 173 16.99 -40.32 0.37
N TYR A 174 17.95 -39.73 -0.35
CA TYR A 174 17.99 -38.27 -0.53
C TYR A 174 16.75 -37.75 -1.27
N ALA A 175 16.21 -38.50 -2.24
CA ALA A 175 14.96 -38.14 -2.91
C ALA A 175 13.76 -38.11 -1.95
N LYS A 176 13.72 -39.02 -0.95
CA LYS A 176 12.69 -39.00 0.10
C LYS A 176 12.80 -37.75 0.98
N ILE A 177 14.01 -37.26 1.25
CA ILE A 177 14.25 -35.99 1.99
C ILE A 177 13.70 -34.80 1.22
N LEU A 178 14.01 -34.70 -0.09
CA LEU A 178 13.45 -33.65 -0.95
C LEU A 178 11.91 -33.70 -1.00
N LEU A 179 11.34 -34.91 -1.02
CA LEU A 179 9.90 -35.13 -1.02
C LEU A 179 9.26 -34.69 0.31
N LEU A 180 9.93 -34.92 1.45
CA LEU A 180 9.50 -34.42 2.76
C LEU A 180 9.45 -32.90 2.81
N MET A 181 10.50 -32.22 2.32
CA MET A 181 10.55 -30.74 2.29
C MET A 181 9.43 -30.13 1.43
N ARG A 182 8.97 -30.84 0.40
CA ARG A 182 7.83 -30.44 -0.43
C ARG A 182 6.46 -30.80 0.19
N GLY A 183 6.43 -31.50 1.32
CA GLY A 183 5.19 -31.98 1.95
C GLY A 183 4.58 -33.24 1.32
N GLY A 184 5.32 -33.97 0.47
CA GLY A 184 4.83 -35.17 -0.21
C GLY A 184 4.76 -36.42 0.69
N ALA A 185 3.99 -37.42 0.26
CA ALA A 185 3.81 -38.69 0.97
C ALA A 185 4.62 -39.83 0.32
N PHE A 186 5.15 -40.74 1.13
CA PHE A 186 5.80 -41.98 0.68
C PHE A 186 5.63 -43.10 1.71
N LYS A 187 5.81 -44.35 1.28
CA LYS A 187 5.67 -45.53 2.13
C LYS A 187 6.80 -45.58 3.17
N GLY A 188 6.46 -45.80 4.44
CA GLY A 188 7.44 -45.85 5.53
C GLY A 188 7.88 -44.48 6.07
N ARG A 189 7.14 -43.41 5.76
CA ARG A 189 7.45 -42.03 6.18
C ARG A 189 7.78 -41.88 7.66
N SER A 190 6.99 -42.45 8.56
CA SER A 190 7.22 -42.32 10.00
C SER A 190 8.51 -42.98 10.47
N ALA A 191 8.87 -44.14 9.92
CA ALA A 191 10.14 -44.80 10.21
C ALA A 191 11.33 -43.99 9.69
N PHE A 192 11.23 -43.52 8.44
CA PHE A 192 12.28 -42.69 7.83
C PHE A 192 12.50 -41.36 8.54
N ILE A 193 11.42 -40.70 8.99
CA ILE A 193 11.52 -39.48 9.79
C ILE A 193 12.24 -39.78 11.11
N LYS A 194 11.93 -40.91 11.77
CA LYS A 194 12.59 -41.31 13.01
C LYS A 194 14.09 -41.57 12.81
N ASP A 195 14.46 -42.22 11.71
CA ASP A 195 15.86 -42.52 11.39
C ASP A 195 16.65 -41.25 11.07
N ILE A 196 16.03 -40.32 10.32
CA ILE A 196 16.65 -39.04 9.96
C ILE A 196 16.73 -38.08 11.11
N LYS A 197 15.79 -38.15 12.07
CA LYS A 197 15.74 -37.23 13.20
C LYS A 197 17.08 -37.18 13.96
N VAL A 198 17.79 -38.30 14.05
CA VAL A 198 19.12 -38.42 14.67
C VAL A 198 20.16 -37.51 14.00
N GLU A 199 20.09 -37.31 12.68
CA GLU A 199 21.03 -36.46 11.94
C GLU A 199 20.72 -34.96 12.08
N PHE A 200 19.54 -34.63 12.62
CA PHE A 200 19.05 -33.26 12.87
C PHE A 200 18.92 -32.94 14.36
N GLU A 201 19.52 -33.73 15.25
CA GLU A 201 19.53 -33.48 16.71
C GLU A 201 20.06 -32.08 17.05
N ASP A 202 21.01 -31.56 16.28
CA ASP A 202 21.56 -30.20 16.44
C ASP A 202 20.53 -29.07 16.24
N PHE A 203 19.37 -29.36 15.64
CA PHE A 203 18.26 -28.41 15.43
C PHE A 203 17.12 -28.57 16.44
N ASP A 204 17.13 -29.65 17.22
CA ASP A 204 16.25 -29.80 18.38
C ASP A 204 16.88 -28.98 19.52
N GLU A 205 16.82 -27.64 19.43
CA GLU A 205 17.16 -26.80 20.58
C GLU A 205 16.19 -27.12 21.72
N ASP A 206 16.76 -27.56 22.84
CA ASP A 206 16.12 -27.56 24.15
C ASP A 206 15.54 -26.16 24.41
N ASN A 207 14.20 -26.07 24.38
CA ASN A 207 13.44 -24.92 24.90
C ASN A 207 13.47 -24.94 26.44
#